data_AF-A0A1U8BTP9-F1
#
_entry.id   AF-A0A1U8BTP9-F1
#
_cell.length_a   1.000
_cell.length_b   1.000
_cell.length_c   1.000
_cell.angle_alpha   90.00
_cell.angle_beta   90.00
_cell.angle_gamma   90.00
#
_symmetry.space_group_name_H-M   'P 1'
#
loop_
_entity.id
_entity.type
_entity.pdbx_description
1 polymer ?
#
loop_
_entity_poly.entity_id
_entity_poly.type
_entity_poly.pdbx_seq_one_letter_code
_entity_poly.pdbx_strand_id
1 'polypeptide(L)'
;MIPDLYSYFMEPWCMALFHDRFIDLRKELRQILNSKQEEDMPSMEQLAYKIEDEEINLNEKPQKYLQRVFEESIYKDLLEKSILDYLHYSQYHLPMYAWPGII
;
A
#
# COMPACT_ATOMS: atom_id res chain seq x y z
N MET A 1 3.67 21.00 12.86
CA MET A 1 2.76 21.79 11.99
C MET A 1 3.40 21.91 10.62
N ILE A 2 2.61 21.79 9.56
CA ILE A 2 3.10 22.01 8.19
C ILE A 2 3.20 23.53 7.97
N PRO A 3 4.40 24.09 7.75
CA PRO A 3 4.61 25.54 7.70
C PRO A 3 4.05 26.16 6.42
N ASP A 4 4.01 25.40 5.33
CA ASP A 4 3.38 25.77 4.07
C ASP A 4 2.67 24.55 3.48
N LEU A 5 1.35 24.65 3.40
CA LEU A 5 0.49 23.61 2.89
C LEU A 5 0.74 23.37 1.38
N TYR A 6 1.05 24.43 0.63
CA TYR A 6 1.24 24.34 -0.81
C TYR A 6 2.55 23.61 -1.13
N SER A 7 3.67 24.01 -0.52
CA SER A 7 4.94 23.32 -0.68
C SER A 7 4.86 21.85 -0.26
N TYR A 8 4.12 21.54 0.81
CA TYR A 8 3.93 20.16 1.27
C TYR A 8 3.27 19.26 0.22
N PHE A 9 2.24 19.75 -0.48
CA PHE A 9 1.56 18.98 -1.53
C PHE A 9 2.34 18.93 -2.84
N MET A 10 3.30 19.83 -3.04
CA MET A 10 4.23 19.82 -4.17
C MET A 10 5.44 18.91 -3.97
N GLU A 11 5.60 18.33 -2.77
CA GLU A 11 6.66 17.35 -2.54
C GLU A 11 6.50 16.14 -3.48
N PRO A 12 7.60 15.57 -4.00
CA PRO A 12 7.56 14.47 -4.95
C PRO A 12 6.70 13.30 -4.51
N TRP A 13 6.82 12.89 -3.25
CA TRP A 13 6.06 11.79 -2.65
C TRP A 13 4.55 12.05 -2.62
N CYS A 14 4.15 13.33 -2.56
CA CYS A 14 2.75 13.75 -2.45
C CYS A 14 2.09 13.79 -3.83
N MET A 15 2.83 14.24 -4.85
CA MET A 15 2.35 14.40 -6.22
C MET A 15 1.84 13.09 -6.83
N ALA A 16 2.46 11.95 -6.52
CA ALA A 16 1.98 10.64 -6.99
C ALA A 16 0.59 10.26 -6.43
N LEU A 17 0.21 10.77 -5.26
CA LEU A 17 -1.11 10.53 -4.63
C LEU A 17 -2.23 11.32 -5.31
N PHE A 18 -1.90 12.48 -5.91
CA PHE A 18 -2.86 13.34 -6.61
C PHE A 18 -2.90 13.10 -8.12
N HIS A 19 -2.06 12.21 -8.62
CA HIS A 19 -2.09 11.81 -10.01
C HIS A 19 -3.43 11.11 -10.32
N ASP A 20 -4.01 11.39 -11.49
CA ASP A 20 -5.32 10.89 -11.90
C ASP A 20 -5.43 9.35 -11.83
N ARG A 21 -4.36 8.65 -12.21
CA ARG A 21 -4.21 7.19 -12.14
C ARG A 21 -3.99 6.60 -10.74
N PHE A 22 -3.81 7.42 -9.70
CA PHE A 22 -3.64 6.90 -8.33
C PHE A 22 -4.86 6.10 -7.87
N ILE A 23 -6.06 6.43 -8.36
CA ILE A 23 -7.28 5.69 -8.04
C ILE A 23 -7.22 4.23 -8.50
N ASP A 24 -6.51 3.95 -9.59
CA ASP A 24 -6.37 2.62 -10.15
C ASP A 24 -5.37 1.80 -9.32
N LEU A 25 -4.22 2.41 -8.94
CA LEU A 25 -3.31 1.82 -7.96
C LEU A 25 -4.05 1.48 -6.66
N ARG A 26 -4.87 2.40 -6.13
CA ARG A 26 -5.62 2.14 -4.89
C ARG A 26 -6.58 0.96 -5.01
N LYS A 27 -7.21 0.77 -6.18
CA LYS A 27 -8.08 -0.39 -6.44
C LYS A 27 -7.27 -1.67 -6.52
N GLU A 28 -6.14 -1.64 -7.22
CA GLU A 28 -5.24 -2.78 -7.37
C GLU A 28 -4.69 -3.25 -6.02
N LEU A 29 -4.18 -2.34 -5.18
CA LEU A 29 -3.66 -2.68 -3.85
C LEU A 29 -4.76 -3.30 -2.96
N ARG A 30 -6.01 -2.81 -3.05
CA ARG A 30 -7.14 -3.44 -2.34
C ARG A 30 -7.45 -4.84 -2.88
N GLN A 31 -7.42 -5.03 -4.19
CA GLN A 31 -7.62 -6.36 -4.78
C GLN A 31 -6.55 -7.34 -4.31
N ILE A 32 -5.30 -6.91 -4.23
CA ILE A 32 -4.20 -7.74 -3.70
C ILE A 32 -4.49 -8.12 -2.24
N LEU A 33 -4.85 -7.17 -1.37
CA LEU A 33 -5.13 -7.45 0.04
C LEU A 33 -6.37 -8.32 0.27
N ASN A 34 -7.35 -8.27 -0.63
CA ASN A 34 -8.59 -9.05 -0.55
C ASN A 34 -8.44 -10.44 -1.19
N SER A 35 -7.47 -10.61 -2.07
CA SER A 35 -7.19 -11.89 -2.69
C SER A 35 -6.58 -12.86 -1.68
N LYS A 36 -7.06 -14.11 -1.65
CA LYS A 36 -6.47 -15.15 -0.82
C LYS A 36 -5.21 -15.69 -1.53
N GLN A 37 -4.04 -15.21 -1.11
CA GLN A 37 -2.76 -15.57 -1.74
C GLN A 37 -2.12 -16.83 -1.15
N GLU A 38 -2.51 -17.24 0.05
CA GLU A 38 -1.98 -18.43 0.73
C GLU A 38 -3.14 -19.38 1.09
N GLU A 39 -3.01 -20.67 0.78
CA GLU A 39 -4.10 -21.66 0.91
C GLU A 39 -4.61 -21.79 2.35
N ASP A 40 -3.71 -21.66 3.33
CA ASP A 40 -4.01 -21.88 4.75
C ASP A 40 -4.26 -20.60 5.55
N MET A 41 -4.06 -19.42 4.95
CA MET A 41 -4.28 -18.14 5.63
C MET A 41 -5.46 -17.37 5.03
N PRO A 42 -6.34 -16.78 5.87
CA PRO A 42 -7.33 -15.81 5.40
C PRO A 42 -6.65 -14.59 4.75
N SER A 43 -7.40 -13.89 3.89
CA SER A 43 -6.94 -12.61 3.34
C SER A 43 -6.77 -11.55 4.44
N MET A 44 -6.02 -10.49 4.15
CA MET A 44 -5.80 -9.39 5.10
C MET A 44 -7.12 -8.72 5.50
N GLU A 45 -8.05 -8.55 4.56
CA GLU A 45 -9.37 -7.99 4.83
C GLU A 45 -10.20 -8.92 5.73
N GLN A 46 -10.18 -10.23 5.46
CA GLN A 46 -10.83 -11.22 6.32
C GLN A 46 -10.23 -11.24 7.73
N LEU A 47 -8.91 -11.13 7.87
CA LEU A 47 -8.26 -11.02 9.18
C LEU A 47 -8.74 -9.78 9.94
N ALA A 48 -8.82 -8.63 9.28
CA ALA A 48 -9.32 -7.41 9.90
C ALA A 48 -10.75 -7.57 10.41
N TYR A 49 -11.65 -8.17 9.61
CA TYR A 49 -13.02 -8.45 10.02
C TYR A 49 -13.12 -9.39 11.23
N LYS A 50 -12.32 -10.46 11.25
CA LYS A 50 -12.30 -11.41 12.38
C LYS A 50 -11.81 -10.79 13.68
N ILE A 51 -10.91 -9.82 13.59
CA ILE A 51 -10.42 -9.09 14.78
C ILE A 51 -11.49 -8.12 15.27
N GLU A 52 -12.23 -7.46 14.37
CA GLU A 52 -13.33 -6.56 14.72
C GLU A 52 -14.49 -7.31 15.38
N ASP A 53 -14.80 -8.52 14.91
CA ASP A 53 -15.86 -9.39 15.46
C ASP A 53 -15.42 -10.17 16.73
N GLU A 54 -14.23 -9.85 17.27
CA GLU A 54 -13.62 -10.50 18.44
C GLU A 54 -13.47 -12.04 18.33
N GLU A 55 -13.54 -12.61 17.12
CA GLU A 55 -13.32 -14.04 16.87
C GLU A 55 -11.88 -14.47 17.19
N ILE A 56 -10.92 -13.52 17.15
CA ILE A 56 -9.51 -13.73 17.45
C ILE A 56 -9.16 -13.00 18.73
N ASN A 57 -8.83 -13.76 19.78
CA ASN A 57 -8.35 -13.19 21.02
C ASN A 57 -6.84 -12.89 20.92
N LEU A 58 -6.52 -11.60 20.77
CA LEU A 58 -5.15 -11.13 20.57
C LEU A 58 -4.50 -10.72 21.91
N ASN A 59 -3.27 -11.19 22.14
CA ASN A 59 -2.44 -10.74 23.27
C ASN A 59 -1.74 -9.38 23.01
N GLU A 60 -2.00 -8.75 21.87
CA GLU A 60 -1.42 -7.48 21.45
C GLU A 60 -2.46 -6.60 20.76
N LYS A 61 -2.09 -5.34 20.47
CA LYS A 61 -2.99 -4.42 19.76
C LYS A 61 -3.28 -4.96 18.35
N PRO A 62 -4.54 -4.97 17.89
CA PRO A 62 -4.96 -5.35 16.53
C PRO A 62 -4.06 -4.83 15.40
N GLN A 63 -3.72 -3.53 15.45
CA GLN A 63 -2.89 -2.87 14.44
C GLN A 63 -1.50 -3.48 14.35
N LYS A 64 -0.91 -3.83 15.50
CA LYS A 64 0.43 -4.41 15.58
C LYS A 64 0.45 -5.84 15.06
N TYR A 65 -0.60 -6.61 15.37
CA TYR A 65 -0.78 -7.95 14.83
C TYR A 65 -0.92 -7.92 13.31
N LEU A 66 -1.83 -7.10 12.77
CA LEU A 66 -2.04 -6.95 11.33
C LEU A 66 -0.77 -6.49 10.60
N GLN A 67 -0.02 -5.56 11.20
CA GLN A 67 1.25 -5.12 10.64
C GLN A 67 2.26 -6.27 10.56
N ARG A 68 2.40 -7.07 11.63
CA ARG A 68 3.30 -8.24 11.62
C ARG A 68 2.89 -9.24 10.55
N VAL A 69 1.61 -9.61 10.50
CA VAL A 69 1.11 -10.56 9.48
C VAL A 69 1.37 -10.03 8.08
N PHE A 70 1.13 -8.74 7.83
CA PHE A 70 1.44 -8.12 6.56
C PHE A 70 2.94 -8.22 6.22
N GLU A 71 3.82 -7.87 7.17
CA GLU A 71 5.28 -7.89 6.98
C GLU A 71 5.85 -9.30 6.75
N GLU A 72 5.23 -10.33 7.35
CA GLU A 72 5.64 -11.73 7.23
C GLU A 72 5.00 -12.44 6.01
N SER A 73 3.98 -11.83 5.39
CA SER A 73 3.23 -12.41 4.26
C SER A 73 3.77 -11.99 2.89
N ILE A 74 3.35 -12.75 1.87
CA ILE A 74 3.59 -12.38 0.46
C ILE A 74 2.94 -11.06 0.03
N TYR A 75 1.93 -10.55 0.78
CA TYR A 75 1.25 -9.30 0.43
C TYR A 75 2.24 -8.13 0.37
N LYS A 76 3.25 -8.08 1.24
CA LYS A 76 4.24 -7.01 1.22
C LYS A 76 4.95 -6.91 -0.13
N ASP A 77 5.50 -8.02 -0.61
CA ASP A 77 6.25 -8.06 -1.87
C ASP A 77 5.33 -7.75 -3.07
N LEU A 78 4.09 -8.24 -3.05
CA LEU A 78 3.10 -7.96 -4.10
C LEU A 78 2.71 -6.48 -4.14
N LEU A 79 2.49 -5.84 -2.99
CA LEU A 79 2.17 -4.42 -2.91
C LEU A 79 3.37 -3.57 -3.34
N GLU A 80 4.58 -3.90 -2.88
CA GLU A 80 5.80 -3.19 -3.29
C GLU A 80 5.99 -3.27 -4.82
N LYS A 81 5.80 -4.46 -5.41
CA LYS A 81 5.86 -4.63 -6.86
C LYS A 81 4.81 -3.79 -7.60
N SER A 82 3.55 -3.84 -7.16
CA SER A 82 2.46 -3.06 -7.76
C SER A 82 2.72 -1.55 -7.71
N ILE A 83 3.25 -1.04 -6.59
CA ILE A 83 3.64 0.37 -6.45
C ILE A 83 4.79 0.73 -7.40
N LEU A 84 5.81 -0.12 -7.49
CA LEU A 84 6.94 0.09 -8.41
C LEU A 84 6.48 0.09 -9.87
N ASP A 85 5.59 -0.84 -10.24
CA ASP A 85 4.98 -0.91 -11.55
C ASP A 85 4.20 0.38 -11.85
N TYR A 86 3.37 0.86 -10.92
CA TYR A 86 2.65 2.14 -11.07
C TYR A 86 3.58 3.34 -11.32
N LEU A 87 4.67 3.43 -10.55
CA LEU A 87 5.66 4.48 -10.72
C LEU A 87 6.31 4.40 -12.09
N HIS A 88 6.69 3.19 -12.53
CA HIS A 88 7.27 2.97 -13.85
C HIS A 88 6.32 3.33 -15.00
N TYR A 89 5.06 2.89 -14.95
CA TYR A 89 4.05 3.24 -15.96
C TYR A 89 3.68 4.73 -15.95
N SER A 90 3.86 5.40 -14.80
CA SER A 90 3.59 6.82 -14.64
C SER A 90 4.82 7.71 -14.87
N GLN A 91 5.93 7.12 -15.29
CA GLN A 91 7.23 7.79 -15.44
C GLN A 91 7.18 9.11 -16.24
N TYR A 92 6.44 9.16 -17.34
CA TYR A 92 6.31 10.36 -18.16
C TYR A 92 5.60 11.53 -17.45
N HIS A 93 4.74 11.22 -16.47
CA HIS A 93 3.93 12.19 -15.73
C HIS A 93 4.46 12.46 -14.33
N LEU A 94 5.43 11.68 -13.87
CA LEU A 94 6.02 11.78 -12.54
C LEU A 94 7.55 12.01 -12.59
N PRO A 95 8.06 13.02 -13.34
CA PRO A 95 9.50 13.21 -13.59
C PRO A 95 10.36 13.47 -12.33
N MET A 96 9.72 13.70 -11.19
CA MET A 96 10.36 13.91 -9.90
C MET A 96 10.88 12.63 -9.23
N TYR A 97 10.47 11.44 -9.69
CA TYR A 97 11.00 10.17 -9.19
C TYR A 97 12.16 9.69 -10.07
N ALA A 98 13.21 9.16 -9.44
CA ALA A 98 14.36 8.63 -10.16
C ALA A 98 14.06 7.23 -10.73
N TRP A 99 14.54 6.96 -11.95
CA TRP A 99 14.42 5.65 -12.61
C TRP A 99 15.78 5.16 -13.13
N PRO A 100 15.97 3.84 -13.27
CA PRO A 100 17.16 3.29 -13.91
C PRO A 100 17.34 3.87 -15.33
N GLY A 101 18.47 4.52 -15.58
CA GLY A 101 18.79 5.17 -16.86
C GLY A 101 18.67 6.71 -16.87
N ILE A 102 18.36 7.35 -15.73
CA ILE A 102 18.40 8.82 -15.58
C ILE A 102 19.80 9.38 -15.26
N ILE A 103 20.84 8.54 -15.14
CA ILE A 103 22.25 8.97 -15.00
C ILE A 103 23.14 8.12 -15.90
#